data_AF-A0A4Y9SMN7-F1
#
_entry.id   AF-A0A4Y9SMN7-F1
#
_cell.length_a   1.000
_cell.length_b   1.000
_cell.length_c   1.000
_cell.angle_alpha   90.00
_cell.angle_beta   90.00
_cell.angle_gamma   90.00
#
_symmetry.space_group_name_H-M   'P 1'
#
loop_
_entity.id
_entity.type
_entity.pdbx_description
1 polymer ?
#
loop_
_entity_poly.entity_id
_entity_poly.type
_entity_poly.pdbx_seq_one_letter_code
_entity_poly.pdbx_strand_id
1 'polypeptide(L)'
;MKPLIASQPQAHPVFILPAALNACAEDAGRALVAALLRPGGVGAVGPAFVIDGDGLVDLVETITDAMDGQEDRGAATSAAPQLAALLTQPATSIIGEIRRRDGAQPAALYLEIDGAALSDMAALLSVASHGTGLLVRCGDFQCMANLAAMCVGTGAVYLHAAAEDALLARLLASIFPAAPGLLTISSRALPAGWPAI
;
A
#
# COMPACT_ATOMS: atom_id res chain seq x y z
N MET A 1 -9.24 36.93 -8.04
CA MET A 1 -8.31 35.78 -7.96
C MET A 1 -9.13 34.55 -7.59
N LYS A 2 -9.10 33.49 -8.41
CA LYS A 2 -9.71 32.20 -8.07
C LYS A 2 -8.67 31.42 -7.26
N PRO A 3 -8.96 30.91 -6.07
CA PRO A 3 -7.98 30.15 -5.29
C PRO A 3 -7.59 28.90 -6.08
N LEU A 4 -6.29 28.75 -6.29
CA LEU A 4 -5.70 27.49 -6.77
C LEU A 4 -5.70 26.54 -5.57
N ILE A 5 -6.63 25.61 -5.55
CA ILE A 5 -6.57 24.49 -4.61
C ILE A 5 -5.55 23.53 -5.21
N ALA A 6 -4.32 23.56 -4.70
CA ALA A 6 -3.33 22.55 -5.01
C ALA A 6 -3.79 21.24 -4.33
N SER A 7 -4.20 20.25 -5.12
CA SER A 7 -4.44 18.91 -4.62
C SER A 7 -3.09 18.29 -4.25
N GLN A 8 -2.83 18.12 -2.94
CA GLN A 8 -1.69 17.32 -2.52
C GLN A 8 -1.89 15.86 -2.96
N PRO A 9 -0.84 15.14 -3.37
CA PRO A 9 -0.94 13.71 -3.65
C PRO A 9 -1.44 13.00 -2.38
N GLN A 10 -2.59 12.33 -2.50
CA GLN A 10 -3.22 11.58 -1.41
C GLN A 10 -2.95 10.11 -1.61
N ALA A 11 -2.30 9.48 -0.63
CA ALA A 11 -2.14 8.03 -0.60
C ALA A 11 -3.45 7.36 -0.16
N HIS A 12 -3.91 6.39 -0.93
CA HIS A 12 -5.15 5.65 -0.65
C HIS A 12 -4.84 4.28 -0.04
N PRO A 13 -5.07 4.07 1.26
CA PRO A 13 -4.75 2.80 1.93
C PRO A 13 -5.56 1.64 1.34
N VAL A 14 -4.91 0.47 1.26
CA VAL A 14 -5.49 -0.78 0.77
C VAL A 14 -5.50 -1.78 1.91
N PHE A 15 -6.63 -2.40 2.19
CA PHE A 15 -6.75 -3.46 3.18
C PHE A 15 -7.04 -4.77 2.45
N ILE A 16 -6.22 -5.79 2.65
CA ILE A 16 -6.41 -7.12 2.04
C ILE A 16 -6.71 -8.11 3.17
N LEU A 17 -7.91 -8.68 3.15
CA LEU A 17 -8.37 -9.61 4.18
C LEU A 17 -7.85 -11.03 3.93
N PRO A 18 -7.77 -11.89 4.96
CA PRO A 18 -7.04 -13.16 4.90
C PRO A 18 -7.47 -14.11 3.80
N ALA A 19 -8.78 -14.34 3.61
CA ALA A 19 -9.22 -15.29 2.60
C ALA A 19 -9.00 -14.77 1.18
N ALA A 20 -9.16 -13.46 0.98
CA ALA A 20 -8.81 -12.80 -0.27
C ALA A 20 -7.30 -12.88 -0.56
N LEU A 21 -6.47 -12.59 0.44
CA LEU A 21 -5.02 -12.68 0.33
C LEU A 21 -4.58 -14.10 -0.07
N ASN A 22 -5.08 -15.13 0.63
CA ASN A 22 -4.77 -16.52 0.30
C ASN A 22 -5.25 -16.94 -1.10
N ALA A 23 -6.30 -16.32 -1.63
CA ALA A 23 -6.84 -16.66 -2.95
C ALA A 23 -6.10 -15.96 -4.10
N CYS A 24 -5.47 -14.81 -3.86
CA CYS A 24 -4.90 -13.98 -4.94
C CYS A 24 -3.64 -13.19 -4.55
N ALA A 25 -2.84 -13.67 -3.60
CA ALA A 25 -1.63 -13.01 -3.13
C ALA A 25 -0.71 -12.57 -4.27
N GLU A 26 -0.44 -13.45 -5.23
CA GLU A 26 0.42 -13.13 -6.36
C GLU A 26 -0.17 -12.02 -7.26
N ASP A 27 -1.46 -12.12 -7.57
CA ASP A 27 -2.14 -11.12 -8.41
C ASP A 27 -2.17 -9.75 -7.71
N ALA A 28 -2.39 -9.74 -6.40
CA ALA A 28 -2.32 -8.54 -5.58
C ALA A 28 -0.91 -7.94 -5.60
N GLY A 29 0.13 -8.75 -5.41
CA GLY A 29 1.53 -8.31 -5.45
C GLY A 29 1.91 -7.68 -6.80
N ARG A 30 1.59 -8.34 -7.91
CA ARG A 30 1.81 -7.82 -9.27
C ARG A 30 1.10 -6.49 -9.49
N ALA A 31 -0.14 -6.37 -9.02
CA ALA A 31 -0.91 -5.14 -9.21
C ALA A 31 -0.45 -3.98 -8.32
N LEU A 32 0.01 -4.25 -7.08
CA LEU A 32 0.62 -3.25 -6.21
C LEU A 32 1.90 -2.68 -6.83
N VAL A 33 2.78 -3.55 -7.34
CA VAL A 33 4.01 -3.12 -8.05
C VAL A 33 3.67 -2.36 -9.33
N ALA A 34 2.71 -2.85 -10.14
CA ALA A 34 2.28 -2.15 -11.34
C ALA A 34 1.69 -0.75 -11.05
N ALA A 35 0.99 -0.60 -9.92
CA ALA A 35 0.48 0.70 -9.48
C ALA A 35 1.60 1.64 -9.03
N LEU A 36 2.57 1.12 -8.27
CA LEU A 36 3.76 1.86 -7.83
C LEU A 36 4.57 2.41 -9.02
N LEU A 37 4.76 1.60 -10.06
CA LEU A 37 5.60 1.92 -11.21
C LEU A 37 4.85 2.71 -12.30
N ARG A 38 3.57 3.01 -12.10
CA ARG A 38 2.77 3.74 -13.09
C ARG A 38 3.30 5.17 -13.25
N PRO A 39 3.63 5.62 -14.48
CA PRO A 39 4.03 7.00 -14.72
C PRO A 39 2.97 7.99 -14.24
N GLY A 40 3.34 8.97 -13.41
CA GLY A 40 2.42 9.95 -12.83
C GLY A 40 1.49 9.39 -11.73
N GLY A 41 1.66 8.12 -11.33
CA GLY A 41 0.86 7.45 -10.31
C GLY A 41 1.27 7.72 -8.85
N VAL A 42 2.08 8.75 -8.61
CA VAL A 42 2.52 9.14 -7.27
C VAL A 42 1.29 9.45 -6.40
N GLY A 43 1.10 8.67 -5.32
CA GLY A 43 -0.07 8.73 -4.45
C GLY A 43 -1.26 7.88 -4.87
N ALA A 44 -1.28 7.28 -6.07
CA ALA A 44 -2.45 6.52 -6.54
C ALA A 44 -2.79 5.29 -5.66
N VAL A 45 -1.79 4.70 -5.02
CA VAL A 45 -1.93 3.60 -4.06
C VAL A 45 -1.10 3.92 -2.81
N GLY A 46 -1.75 3.85 -1.66
CA GLY A 46 -1.14 4.03 -0.35
C GLY A 46 -0.60 2.72 0.25
N PRO A 47 -0.37 2.68 1.56
CA PRO A 47 0.08 1.46 2.23
C PRO A 47 -0.96 0.33 2.10
N ALA A 48 -0.47 -0.88 1.84
CA ALA A 48 -1.25 -2.11 1.86
C ALA A 48 -1.17 -2.73 3.26
N PHE A 49 -2.30 -2.92 3.92
CA PHE A 49 -2.43 -3.57 5.22
C PHE A 49 -2.93 -5.00 5.03
N VAL A 50 -2.22 -5.94 5.63
CA VAL A 50 -2.48 -7.38 5.52
C VAL A 50 -2.39 -8.02 6.90
N ILE A 51 -3.17 -9.07 7.16
CA ILE A 51 -3.02 -9.87 8.39
C ILE A 51 -2.00 -10.97 8.10
N ASP A 52 -1.08 -11.17 9.03
CA ASP A 52 -0.03 -12.20 8.97
C ASP A 52 -0.64 -13.61 8.81
N GLY A 53 -0.09 -14.39 7.90
CA GLY A 53 -0.62 -15.69 7.48
C GLY A 53 0.00 -16.16 6.15
N ASP A 54 -0.39 -17.34 5.67
CA ASP A 54 0.26 -17.99 4.53
C ASP A 54 0.31 -17.12 3.27
N GLY A 55 -0.79 -16.47 2.89
CA GLY A 55 -0.83 -15.60 1.70
C GLY A 55 0.07 -14.36 1.78
N LEU A 56 0.60 -14.01 2.96
CA LEU A 56 1.59 -12.94 3.07
C LEU A 56 2.94 -13.35 2.46
N VAL A 57 3.34 -14.61 2.64
CA VAL A 57 4.59 -15.12 2.10
C VAL A 57 4.57 -15.01 0.57
N ASP A 58 3.51 -15.53 -0.05
CA ASP A 58 3.30 -15.47 -1.50
C ASP A 58 3.24 -14.01 -2.02
N LEU A 59 2.63 -13.10 -1.24
CA LEU A 59 2.55 -11.68 -1.59
C LEU A 59 3.93 -11.03 -1.59
N VAL A 60 4.74 -11.26 -0.54
CA VAL A 60 6.09 -10.71 -0.42
C VAL A 60 6.99 -11.25 -1.52
N GLU A 61 7.00 -12.57 -1.72
CA GLU A 61 7.77 -13.21 -2.82
C GLU A 61 7.39 -12.61 -4.17
N THR A 62 6.09 -12.44 -4.43
CA THR A 62 5.63 -11.86 -5.70
C THR A 62 6.00 -10.39 -5.86
N ILE A 63 5.98 -9.59 -4.78
CA ILE A 63 6.43 -8.19 -4.83
C ILE A 63 7.92 -8.13 -5.14
N THR A 64 8.73 -8.95 -4.47
CA THR A 64 10.17 -9.06 -4.70
C THR A 64 10.45 -9.43 -6.16
N ASP A 65 9.84 -10.50 -6.66
CA ASP A 65 10.02 -10.98 -8.03
C ASP A 65 9.54 -9.98 -9.09
N ALA A 66 8.41 -9.28 -8.83
CA ALA A 66 7.87 -8.31 -9.77
C ALA A 66 8.71 -7.04 -9.86
N MET A 67 9.46 -6.69 -8.81
CA MET A 67 10.42 -5.59 -8.81
C MET A 67 11.78 -6.00 -9.35
N ASP A 68 12.19 -7.26 -9.14
CA ASP A 68 13.42 -7.77 -9.70
C ASP A 68 13.40 -7.74 -11.23
N GLY A 69 14.53 -7.40 -11.83
CA GLY A 69 14.66 -7.25 -13.28
C GLY A 69 13.91 -6.07 -13.92
N GLN A 70 13.20 -5.24 -13.15
CA GLN A 70 12.61 -4.00 -13.70
C GLN A 70 13.70 -2.94 -13.95
N GLU A 71 13.55 -2.21 -15.04
CA GLU A 71 14.43 -1.09 -15.36
C GLU A 71 13.83 0.24 -14.89
N ASP A 72 14.69 1.16 -14.44
CA ASP A 72 14.30 2.55 -14.20
C ASP A 72 13.75 3.18 -15.51
N ARG A 73 12.43 3.30 -15.60
CA ARG A 73 11.71 3.96 -16.70
C ARG A 73 11.40 5.42 -16.39
N GLY A 74 12.08 6.03 -15.41
CA GLY A 74 11.78 7.38 -14.93
C GLY A 74 10.62 7.45 -13.95
N ALA A 75 10.29 6.33 -13.29
CA ALA A 75 9.45 6.36 -12.10
C ALA A 75 10.26 7.01 -10.99
N ALA A 76 10.07 8.32 -10.79
CA ALA A 76 10.79 9.05 -9.76
C ALA A 76 10.17 8.74 -8.39
N THR A 77 10.88 8.00 -7.54
CA THR A 77 10.78 8.22 -6.11
C THR A 77 11.21 9.66 -5.84
N SER A 78 10.25 10.53 -5.50
CA SER A 78 10.64 11.76 -4.83
C SER A 78 11.06 11.37 -3.42
N ALA A 79 12.29 11.66 -3.03
CA ALA A 79 12.78 11.36 -1.68
C ALA A 79 11.89 12.05 -0.65
N ALA A 80 10.95 11.32 -0.06
CA ALA A 80 10.18 11.83 1.06
C ALA A 80 11.14 12.07 2.23
N PRO A 81 11.12 13.24 2.89
CA PRO A 81 11.98 13.51 4.04
C PRO A 81 11.85 12.45 5.15
N GLN A 82 10.67 11.84 5.26
CA GLN A 82 10.35 10.82 6.26
C GLN A 82 10.82 9.40 5.88
N LEU A 83 11.24 9.15 4.63
CA LEU A 83 11.68 7.83 4.18
C LEU A 83 12.91 7.34 4.95
N ALA A 84 13.88 8.22 5.19
CA ALA A 84 15.07 7.87 5.96
C ALA A 84 14.71 7.49 7.41
N ALA A 85 13.73 8.17 8.01
CA ALA A 85 13.26 7.83 9.35
C ALA A 85 12.58 6.45 9.39
N LEU A 86 11.72 6.14 8.41
CA LEU A 86 11.10 4.81 8.28
C LEU A 86 12.15 3.71 8.10
N LEU A 87 13.14 3.91 7.23
CA LEU A 87 14.22 2.92 7.01
C LEU A 87 15.06 2.65 8.25
N THR A 88 15.10 3.57 9.23
CA THR A 88 15.81 3.35 10.51
C THR A 88 14.95 2.68 11.58
N GLN A 89 13.67 2.44 11.32
CA GLN A 89 12.81 1.75 12.28
C GLN A 89 13.18 0.26 12.34
N PRO A 90 13.37 -0.33 13.54
CA PRO A 90 13.81 -1.74 13.69
C PRO A 90 12.88 -2.77 13.05
N ALA A 91 11.62 -2.40 12.81
CA ALA A 91 10.59 -3.27 12.27
C ALA A 91 10.22 -2.91 10.83
N THR A 92 11.17 -2.36 10.08
CA THR A 92 11.05 -2.04 8.65
C THR A 92 12.12 -2.80 7.88
N SER A 93 11.71 -3.50 6.83
CA SER A 93 12.60 -4.20 5.90
C SER A 93 12.34 -3.74 4.46
N ILE A 94 13.38 -3.78 3.62
CA ILE A 94 13.24 -3.57 2.18
C ILE A 94 12.94 -4.94 1.57
N ILE A 95 11.78 -5.07 0.91
CA ILE A 95 11.38 -6.31 0.22
C ILE A 95 11.49 -6.19 -1.31
N GLY A 96 11.66 -4.97 -1.84
CA GLY A 96 11.89 -4.74 -3.26
C GLY A 96 12.60 -3.43 -3.55
N GLU A 97 13.49 -3.44 -4.55
CA GLU A 97 14.30 -2.30 -4.96
C GLU A 97 14.45 -2.29 -6.49
N ILE A 98 14.16 -1.17 -7.14
CA ILE A 98 14.56 -0.93 -8.53
C ILE A 98 15.74 0.02 -8.52
N ARG A 99 16.90 -0.45 -8.98
CA ARG A 99 18.13 0.34 -9.01
C ARG A 99 18.17 1.25 -10.23
N ARG A 100 18.70 2.46 -10.02
CA ARG A 100 19.03 3.34 -11.14
C ARG A 100 20.33 2.87 -11.80
N ARG A 101 20.37 2.89 -13.14
CA ARG A 101 21.56 2.48 -13.90
C ARG A 101 22.78 3.37 -13.63
N ASP A 102 22.57 4.61 -13.17
CA ASP A 102 23.62 5.57 -12.85
C ASP A 102 24.23 5.37 -11.44
N GLY A 103 23.75 4.37 -10.68
CA GLY A 103 24.24 4.08 -9.33
C GLY A 103 23.80 5.11 -8.28
N ALA A 104 22.87 6.01 -8.61
CA ALA A 104 22.24 6.91 -7.64
C ALA A 104 21.25 6.14 -6.73
N GLN A 105 20.54 6.88 -5.88
CA GLN A 105 19.45 6.34 -5.04
C GLN A 105 18.45 5.50 -5.87
N PRO A 106 17.86 4.45 -5.30
CA PRO A 106 16.96 3.55 -6.04
C PRO A 106 15.77 4.31 -6.64
N ALA A 107 15.39 3.90 -7.86
CA ALA A 107 14.26 4.45 -8.60
C ALA A 107 12.92 4.16 -7.90
N ALA A 108 12.81 2.99 -7.27
CA ALA A 108 11.65 2.59 -6.49
C ALA A 108 12.07 1.70 -5.32
N LEU A 109 11.37 1.83 -4.21
CA LEU A 109 11.50 0.96 -3.04
C LEU A 109 10.13 0.42 -2.65
N TYR A 110 10.14 -0.79 -2.12
CA TYR A 110 8.99 -1.39 -1.46
C TYR A 110 9.43 -1.89 -0.08
N LEU A 111 8.76 -1.40 0.96
CA LEU A 111 9.08 -1.69 2.34
C LEU A 111 8.00 -2.58 2.95
N GLU A 112 8.41 -3.54 3.77
CA GLU A 112 7.54 -4.21 4.72
C GLU A 112 7.75 -3.60 6.11
N ILE A 113 6.65 -3.38 6.83
CA ILE A 113 6.63 -2.77 8.17
C ILE A 113 5.76 -3.61 9.09
N ASP A 114 6.25 -3.90 10.30
CA ASP A 114 5.41 -4.48 11.35
C ASP A 114 4.39 -3.45 11.85
N GLY A 115 3.11 -3.74 11.68
CA GLY A 115 2.01 -2.89 12.09
C GLY A 115 1.95 -2.61 13.59
N ALA A 116 2.48 -3.51 14.43
CA ALA A 116 2.55 -3.30 15.88
C ALA A 116 3.62 -2.26 16.28
N ALA A 117 4.62 -2.06 15.42
CA ALA A 117 5.68 -1.07 15.63
C ALA A 117 5.35 0.30 15.02
N LEU A 118 4.30 0.39 14.20
CA LEU A 118 3.91 1.62 13.53
C LEU A 118 3.29 2.61 14.51
N SER A 119 3.98 3.72 14.73
CA SER A 119 3.55 4.80 15.65
C SER A 119 3.16 6.10 14.96
N ASP A 120 3.49 6.27 13.67
CA ASP A 120 3.21 7.48 12.91
C ASP A 120 2.59 7.15 11.54
N MET A 121 1.25 7.10 11.51
CA MET A 121 0.49 6.89 10.28
C MET A 121 0.64 8.05 9.28
N ALA A 122 0.84 9.28 9.76
CA ALA A 122 0.98 10.44 8.89
C ALA A 122 2.30 10.39 8.12
N ALA A 123 3.39 10.01 8.78
CA ALA A 123 4.67 9.74 8.12
C ALA A 123 4.55 8.62 7.09
N LEU A 124 3.86 7.51 7.42
CA LEU A 124 3.64 6.40 6.50
C LEU A 124 2.91 6.84 5.23
N LEU A 125 1.78 7.54 5.39
CA LEU A 125 0.98 8.04 4.26
C LEU A 125 1.75 9.07 3.43
N SER A 126 2.57 9.91 4.07
CA SER A 126 3.47 10.85 3.38
C SER A 126 4.51 10.10 2.55
N VAL A 127 5.13 9.04 3.06
CA VAL A 127 6.10 8.25 2.29
C VAL A 127 5.42 7.53 1.12
N ALA A 128 4.24 6.97 1.35
CA ALA A 128 3.41 6.36 0.29
C ALA A 128 3.10 7.35 -0.83
N SER A 129 2.70 8.58 -0.48
CA SER A 129 2.30 9.61 -1.43
C SER A 129 3.44 10.16 -2.28
N HIS A 130 4.69 9.74 -2.01
CA HIS A 130 5.89 10.13 -2.76
C HIS A 130 6.49 8.97 -3.57
N GLY A 131 5.73 7.88 -3.76
CA GLY A 131 6.09 6.78 -4.66
C GLY A 131 6.94 5.69 -4.01
N THR A 132 6.78 5.46 -2.71
CA THR A 132 7.34 4.29 -2.02
C THR A 132 6.23 3.25 -1.81
N GLY A 133 6.47 2.01 -2.22
CA GLY A 133 5.59 0.90 -1.93
C GLY A 133 5.67 0.52 -0.46
N LEU A 134 4.53 0.28 0.18
CA LEU A 134 4.46 -0.01 1.60
C LEU A 134 3.52 -1.18 1.85
N LEU A 135 4.02 -2.19 2.54
CA LEU A 135 3.29 -3.34 3.05
C LEU A 135 3.34 -3.30 4.58
N VAL A 136 2.19 -3.30 5.23
CA VAL A 136 2.07 -3.27 6.69
C VAL A 136 1.50 -4.59 7.16
N ARG A 137 2.36 -5.40 7.80
CA ARG A 137 2.02 -6.72 8.35
C ARG A 137 1.36 -6.54 9.72
N CYS A 138 0.08 -6.85 9.80
CA CYS A 138 -0.71 -6.81 11.03
C CYS A 138 -0.72 -8.20 11.68
N GLY A 139 -0.43 -8.31 12.97
CA GLY A 139 -0.46 -9.63 13.64
C GLY A 139 -1.86 -10.24 13.75
N ASP A 140 -2.90 -9.40 13.76
CA ASP A 140 -4.30 -9.82 13.83
C ASP A 140 -5.25 -8.73 13.29
N PHE A 141 -6.56 -9.01 13.32
CA PHE A 141 -7.59 -8.05 12.92
C PHE A 141 -7.64 -6.81 13.82
N GLN A 142 -7.33 -6.93 15.12
CA GLN A 142 -7.37 -5.79 16.04
C GLN A 142 -6.28 -4.77 15.68
N CYS A 143 -5.08 -5.25 15.35
CA CYS A 143 -3.99 -4.44 14.80
C CYS A 143 -4.46 -3.73 13.53
N MET A 144 -5.00 -4.46 12.54
CA MET A 144 -5.51 -3.88 11.30
C MET A 144 -6.59 -2.81 11.56
N ALA A 145 -7.55 -3.09 12.44
CA ALA A 145 -8.63 -2.16 12.78
C ALA A 145 -8.11 -0.88 13.46
N ASN A 146 -7.11 -1.00 14.35
CA ASN A 146 -6.47 0.15 14.98
C ASN A 146 -5.76 1.03 13.95
N LEU A 147 -5.05 0.42 12.99
CA LEU A 147 -4.39 1.15 11.89
C LEU A 147 -5.42 1.79 10.96
N ALA A 148 -6.52 1.08 10.64
CA ALA A 148 -7.61 1.60 9.83
C ALA A 148 -8.26 2.85 10.44
N ALA A 149 -8.44 2.89 11.76
CA ALA A 149 -8.96 4.05 12.46
C ALA A 149 -8.05 5.29 12.32
N MET A 150 -6.73 5.09 12.19
CA MET A 150 -5.78 6.18 11.93
C MET A 150 -5.80 6.67 10.47
N CYS A 151 -6.41 5.92 9.56
CA CYS A 151 -6.56 6.30 8.15
C CYS A 151 -7.87 7.07 7.88
N VAL A 152 -8.73 7.29 8.87
CA VAL A 152 -9.98 8.02 8.67
C VAL A 152 -9.70 9.45 8.18
N GLY A 153 -10.36 9.87 7.10
CA GLY A 153 -10.20 11.19 6.50
C GLY A 153 -9.08 11.30 5.44
N THR A 154 -8.39 10.21 5.12
CA THR A 154 -7.30 10.18 4.12
C THR A 154 -7.77 10.14 2.66
N GLY A 155 -9.09 10.13 2.42
CA GLY A 155 -9.70 10.08 1.09
C GLY A 155 -10.31 8.70 0.83
N ALA A 156 -9.95 8.11 -0.32
CA ALA A 156 -10.41 6.76 -0.67
C ALA A 156 -9.65 5.67 0.09
N VAL A 157 -10.39 4.61 0.44
CA VAL A 157 -9.90 3.41 1.10
C VAL A 157 -10.34 2.22 0.26
N TYR A 158 -9.43 1.28 0.01
CA TYR A 158 -9.76 0.07 -0.71
C TYR A 158 -9.78 -1.14 0.22
N LEU A 159 -10.71 -2.07 -0.02
CA LEU A 159 -10.87 -3.29 0.75
C LEU A 159 -10.97 -4.50 -0.18
N HIS A 160 -9.96 -5.34 -0.19
CA HIS A 160 -9.96 -6.61 -0.88
C HIS A 160 -10.43 -7.71 0.07
N ALA A 161 -11.50 -8.42 -0.29
CA ALA A 161 -12.18 -9.37 0.58
C ALA A 161 -12.84 -10.49 -0.24
N ALA A 162 -12.70 -11.74 0.20
CA ALA A 162 -13.42 -12.88 -0.35
C ALA A 162 -14.76 -13.07 0.39
N ALA A 163 -15.56 -14.05 -0.03
CA ALA A 163 -16.86 -14.32 0.58
C ALA A 163 -16.72 -14.74 2.06
N GLU A 164 -15.64 -15.45 2.36
CA GLU A 164 -15.25 -15.94 3.67
C GLU A 164 -14.86 -14.80 4.62
N ASP A 165 -14.42 -13.65 4.07
CA ASP A 165 -14.03 -12.47 4.83
C ASP A 165 -15.22 -11.57 5.21
N ALA A 166 -16.46 -11.94 4.87
CA ALA A 166 -17.63 -11.05 4.97
C ALA A 166 -17.83 -10.40 6.36
N LEU A 167 -17.53 -11.12 7.45
CA LEU A 167 -17.62 -10.56 8.80
C LEU A 167 -16.55 -9.49 9.03
N LEU A 168 -15.29 -9.81 8.74
CA LEU A 168 -14.16 -8.88 8.90
C LEU A 168 -14.34 -7.64 8.01
N ALA A 169 -14.80 -7.85 6.78
CA ALA A 169 -15.09 -6.76 5.85
C ALA A 169 -16.14 -5.79 6.40
N ARG A 170 -17.23 -6.31 6.99
CA ARG A 170 -18.27 -5.48 7.62
C ARG A 170 -17.74 -4.72 8.84
N LEU A 171 -16.94 -5.36 9.67
CA LEU A 171 -16.33 -4.72 10.84
C LEU A 171 -15.39 -3.59 10.40
N LEU A 172 -14.51 -3.84 9.43
CA LEU A 172 -13.59 -2.83 8.92
C LEU A 172 -14.32 -1.68 8.22
N ALA A 173 -15.34 -1.98 7.41
CA ALA A 173 -16.17 -0.97 6.76
C ALA A 173 -16.87 -0.04 7.77
N SER A 174 -17.24 -0.55 8.95
CA SER A 174 -17.85 0.28 10.00
C SER A 174 -16.92 1.36 10.58
N ILE A 175 -15.60 1.21 10.40
CA ILE A 175 -14.58 2.20 10.82
C ILE A 175 -14.56 3.40 9.86
N PHE A 176 -15.06 3.26 8.63
CA PHE A 176 -15.06 4.30 7.60
C PHE A 176 -16.48 4.82 7.29
N PRO A 177 -17.20 5.42 8.26
CA PRO A 177 -18.63 5.72 8.13
C PRO A 177 -19.00 6.82 7.11
N ALA A 178 -18.02 7.43 6.43
CA ALA A 178 -18.27 8.53 5.48
C ALA A 178 -17.16 8.71 4.42
N ALA A 179 -16.36 7.69 4.09
CA ALA A 179 -15.37 7.84 3.03
C ALA A 179 -16.10 8.00 1.68
N PRO A 180 -15.96 9.11 0.95
CA PRO A 180 -16.52 9.25 -0.41
C PRO A 180 -15.79 8.35 -1.43
N GLY A 181 -14.77 7.61 -0.99
CA GLY A 181 -14.01 6.69 -1.83
C GLY A 181 -14.54 5.27 -1.77
N LEU A 182 -14.74 4.74 -2.96
CA LEU A 182 -15.25 3.43 -3.32
C LEU A 182 -14.60 2.27 -2.53
N LEU A 183 -15.36 1.68 -1.61
CA LEU A 183 -15.08 0.35 -1.06
C LEU A 183 -15.19 -0.69 -2.19
N THR A 184 -14.09 -0.97 -2.88
CA THR A 184 -14.10 -1.97 -3.96
C THR A 184 -13.82 -3.36 -3.37
N ILE A 185 -14.88 -4.06 -2.99
CA ILE A 185 -14.80 -5.49 -2.63
C ILE A 185 -14.62 -6.31 -3.91
N SER A 186 -13.43 -6.83 -4.14
CA SER A 186 -13.15 -7.81 -5.20
C SER A 186 -12.62 -9.10 -4.57
N SER A 187 -13.00 -10.24 -5.14
CA SER A 187 -12.43 -11.58 -4.87
C SER A 187 -11.50 -12.06 -6.00
N ARG A 188 -11.17 -11.17 -6.92
CA ARG A 188 -10.25 -11.40 -8.06
C ARG A 188 -9.18 -10.32 -8.06
N ALA A 189 -8.03 -10.63 -8.67
CA ALA A 189 -6.93 -9.71 -8.97
C ALA A 189 -7.38 -8.25 -9.02
N LEU A 190 -6.66 -7.35 -8.32
CA LEU A 190 -6.91 -5.91 -8.38
C LEU A 190 -7.08 -5.53 -9.87
N PRO A 191 -8.27 -5.08 -10.31
CA PRO A 191 -8.56 -4.92 -11.73
C PRO A 191 -7.48 -4.09 -12.43
N ALA A 192 -7.16 -4.46 -13.67
CA ALA A 192 -6.38 -3.61 -14.58
C ALA A 192 -7.13 -2.28 -14.77
N GLY A 193 -6.81 -1.28 -13.95
CA GLY A 193 -7.63 -0.08 -13.76
C GLY A 193 -7.83 0.40 -12.31
N TRP A 194 -7.19 -0.24 -11.33
CA TRP A 194 -7.13 0.24 -9.93
C TRP A 194 -6.41 1.59 -9.81
N PRO A 195 -7.01 2.56 -9.11
CA PRO A 195 -7.88 3.54 -9.75
C PRO A 195 -7.24 4.17 -11.01
N ALA A 196 -8.01 4.24 -12.09
CA ALA A 196 -8.00 5.39 -12.98
C ALA A 196 -8.73 6.51 -12.23
N ILE A 197 -7.97 7.43 -11.62
CA ILE A 197 -8.51 8.73 -11.19
C ILE A 197 -8.52 9.63 -12.42
#